data_AF-A0A8X6KM58-F1
#
_entry.id   AF-A0A8X6KM58-F1
#
_cell.length_a   1.000
_cell.length_b   1.000
_cell.length_c   1.000
_cell.angle_alpha   90.00
_cell.angle_beta   90.00
_cell.angle_gamma   90.00
#
_symmetry.space_group_name_H-M   'P 1'
#
loop_
_entity.id
_entity.type
_entity.pdbx_description
1 polymer ?
#
loop_
_entity_poly.entity_id
_entity_poly.type
_entity_poly.pdbx_seq_one_letter_code
_entity_poly.pdbx_strand_id
1 'polypeptide(L)'
;MARTTAEHSKRPEDIQYWRKCVAILRKEVLSTKRNCFNDFISKIDYRKDDKKVYNYVNKLLNKEIASTREPLKFGSRVSTDDRDISNAFNSFPFILLDNA
;
A
#
# COMPACT_ATOMS: atom_id res chain seq x y z
N MET A 1 4.47 -15.85 -12.91
CA MET A 1 4.68 -16.38 -14.27
C MET A 1 5.17 -15.28 -15.21
N ALA A 2 4.31 -14.44 -15.82
CA ALA A 2 4.74 -13.42 -16.82
C ALA A 2 5.82 -12.43 -16.34
N ARG A 3 5.74 -11.98 -15.08
CA ARG A 3 6.77 -11.11 -14.47
C ARG A 3 8.13 -11.79 -14.40
N THR A 4 8.17 -12.97 -13.82
CA THR A 4 9.38 -13.78 -13.64
C THR A 4 10.02 -14.10 -14.98
N THR A 5 9.22 -14.46 -15.99
CA THR A 5 9.72 -14.71 -17.35
C THR A 5 10.37 -13.46 -17.95
N ALA A 6 9.72 -12.29 -17.85
CA ALA A 6 10.27 -11.03 -18.36
C ALA A 6 11.55 -10.59 -17.63
N GLU A 7 11.65 -10.84 -16.32
CA GLU A 7 12.85 -10.53 -15.52
C GLU A 7 14.06 -11.39 -15.92
N HIS A 8 13.82 -12.66 -16.28
CA HIS A 8 14.89 -13.60 -16.66
C HIS A 8 15.27 -13.50 -18.15
N SER A 9 14.30 -13.41 -19.06
CA SER A 9 14.56 -13.41 -20.50
C SER A 9 15.05 -12.06 -21.03
N LYS A 10 14.62 -10.95 -20.39
CA LYS A 10 14.85 -9.55 -20.80
C LYS A 10 14.47 -9.25 -22.26
N ARG A 11 13.68 -10.12 -22.88
CA ARG A 11 13.22 -9.96 -24.26
C ARG A 11 12.13 -8.88 -24.31
N PRO A 12 12.17 -7.95 -25.28
CA PRO A 12 11.16 -6.90 -25.41
C PRO A 12 9.72 -7.44 -25.47
N GLU A 13 9.52 -8.59 -26.12
CA GLU A 13 8.22 -9.24 -26.28
C GLU A 13 7.65 -9.71 -24.94
N ASP A 14 8.48 -10.33 -24.10
CA ASP A 14 8.10 -10.82 -22.79
C ASP A 14 7.77 -9.67 -21.82
N ILE A 15 8.54 -8.58 -21.90
CA ILE A 15 8.28 -7.35 -21.14
C ILE A 15 6.94 -6.73 -21.57
N GLN A 16 6.67 -6.67 -22.87
CA GLN A 16 5.41 -6.14 -23.39
C GLN A 16 4.22 -7.01 -22.97
N TYR A 17 4.36 -8.33 -23.03
CA TYR A 17 3.36 -9.27 -22.56
C TYR A 17 3.07 -9.08 -21.06
N TRP A 18 4.10 -8.99 -20.22
CA TRP A 18 3.94 -8.72 -18.79
C TRP A 18 3.19 -7.40 -18.53
N ARG A 19 3.57 -6.31 -19.22
CA ARG A 19 2.89 -5.01 -19.11
C ARG A 19 1.41 -5.11 -19.48
N LYS A 20 1.09 -5.84 -20.55
CA LYS A 20 -0.31 -6.09 -20.97
C LYS A 20 -1.09 -6.84 -19.90
N CYS A 21 -0.53 -7.91 -19.33
CA CYS A 21 -1.15 -8.65 -18.24
C CYS A 21 -1.39 -7.77 -17.00
N VAL A 22 -0.42 -6.94 -16.63
CA VAL A 22 -0.57 -6.00 -15.50
C VAL A 22 -1.68 -4.97 -15.78
N ALA A 23 -1.76 -4.44 -17.00
CA ALA A 23 -2.81 -3.50 -17.38
C ALA A 23 -4.20 -4.15 -17.34
N ILE A 24 -4.34 -5.38 -17.83
CA ILE A 24 -5.59 -6.15 -17.76
C ILE A 24 -5.99 -6.37 -16.30
N LEU A 25 -5.07 -6.86 -15.46
CA LEU A 25 -5.33 -7.10 -14.04
C LEU A 25 -5.77 -5.81 -13.32
N ARG A 26 -5.07 -4.70 -13.57
CA ARG A 26 -5.45 -3.40 -13.00
C ARG A 26 -6.85 -2.98 -13.44
N LYS A 27 -7.18 -3.16 -14.72
CA LYS A 27 -8.52 -2.87 -15.26
C LYS A 27 -9.59 -3.74 -14.60
N GLU A 28 -9.35 -5.03 -14.46
CA GLU A 28 -10.27 -5.97 -13.80
C GLU A 28 -10.49 -5.60 -12.34
N VAL A 29 -9.42 -5.38 -11.58
CA VAL A 29 -9.51 -4.96 -10.17
C VAL A 29 -10.33 -3.66 -10.04
N LEU A 30 -10.09 -2.68 -10.91
CA LEU A 30 -10.86 -1.43 -10.92
C LEU A 30 -12.33 -1.66 -11.28
N SER A 31 -12.59 -2.51 -12.28
CA SER A 31 -13.94 -2.89 -12.69
C SER A 31 -14.70 -3.56 -11.54
N THR A 32 -14.11 -4.57 -10.90
CA THR A 32 -14.71 -5.29 -9.77
C THR A 32 -14.98 -4.36 -8.59
N LYS A 33 -14.05 -3.43 -8.27
CA LYS A 33 -14.29 -2.43 -7.23
C LYS A 33 -15.49 -1.53 -7.54
N ARG A 34 -15.60 -1.06 -8.78
CA ARG A 34 -16.74 -0.25 -9.22
C ARG A 34 -18.05 -1.02 -9.16
N ASN A 35 -18.07 -2.26 -9.65
CA ASN A 35 -19.26 -3.09 -9.61
C ASN A 35 -19.70 -3.36 -8.17
N CYS A 36 -18.76 -3.70 -7.28
CA CYS A 36 -19.06 -3.90 -5.87
C CYS A 36 -19.67 -2.64 -5.22
N PHE A 37 -19.14 -1.46 -5.54
CA PHE A 37 -19.69 -0.20 -5.04
C PHE A 37 -21.08 0.09 -5.61
N ASN A 38 -21.30 -0.12 -6.91
CA ASN A 38 -22.61 0.06 -7.54
C ASN A 38 -23.65 -0.91 -6.97
N ASP A 39 -23.26 -2.17 -6.72
CA ASP A 39 -24.11 -3.17 -6.08
C ASP A 39 -24.45 -2.77 -4.64
N PHE A 40 -23.49 -2.20 -3.91
CA PHE A 40 -23.72 -1.66 -2.58
C PHE A 40 -24.76 -0.53 -2.61
N ILE A 41 -24.61 0.46 -3.50
CA ILE A 41 -25.55 1.59 -3.61
C ILE A 41 -26.94 1.14 -4.08
N SER A 42 -27.03 0.19 -5.00
CA SER A 42 -28.33 -0.27 -5.51
C SER A 42 -29.13 -1.09 -4.49
N LYS A 43 -28.46 -1.75 -3.55
CA LYS A 43 -29.10 -2.61 -2.53
C LYS A 43 -29.34 -1.91 -1.19
N ILE A 44 -28.84 -0.69 -1.01
CA ILE A 44 -28.89 -0.04 0.29
C ILE A 44 -30.25 0.61 0.56
N ASP A 45 -30.80 0.33 1.74
CA ASP A 45 -31.95 1.07 2.27
C ASP A 45 -31.44 2.08 3.31
N TYR A 46 -31.32 3.35 2.91
CA TYR A 46 -30.79 4.41 3.78
C TYR A 46 -31.55 4.58 5.10
N ARG A 47 -32.82 4.14 5.20
CA ARG A 47 -33.59 4.23 6.45
C ARG A 47 -33.23 3.13 7.44
N LYS A 48 -32.73 1.99 6.96
CA LYS A 48 -32.41 0.82 7.78
C LYS A 48 -30.91 0.61 7.96
N ASP A 49 -30.12 1.03 6.98
CA ASP A 49 -28.69 0.78 6.90
C ASP A 49 -27.83 2.03 7.10
N ASP A 50 -28.40 3.13 7.61
CA ASP A 50 -27.73 4.41 7.87
C ASP A 50 -26.37 4.26 8.57
N LYS A 51 -26.32 3.49 9.66
CA LYS A 51 -25.11 3.23 10.45
C LYS A 51 -24.09 2.42 9.67
N LYS A 52 -24.54 1.46 8.85
CA LYS A 52 -23.65 0.63 8.02
C LYS A 52 -23.03 1.46 6.90
N VAL A 53 -23.83 2.30 6.24
CA VAL A 53 -23.35 3.27 5.24
C VAL A 53 -22.32 4.20 5.88
N TYR A 54 -22.66 4.81 7.01
CA TYR A 54 -21.78 5.73 7.71
C TYR A 54 -20.43 5.07 8.06
N ASN A 55 -20.45 3.88 8.65
CA ASN A 55 -19.23 3.15 8.99
C ASN A 55 -18.42 2.74 7.75
N TYR A 56 -19.08 2.35 6.66
CA TYR A 56 -18.42 1.99 5.42
C TYR A 56 -17.74 3.19 4.75
N VAL A 57 -18.44 4.32 4.65
CA VAL A 57 -17.90 5.58 4.13
C VAL A 57 -16.74 6.06 5.00
N ASN A 58 -16.88 6.00 6.32
CA ASN A 58 -15.82 6.39 7.24
C ASN A 58 -14.57 5.51 7.07
N LYS A 59 -14.72 4.20 6.84
CA LYS A 59 -13.59 3.30 6.50
C LYS A 59 -12.95 3.62 5.15
N LEU A 60 -13.73 4.06 4.15
CA LEU A 60 -13.20 4.46 2.85
C LEU A 60 -12.41 5.77 2.92
N LEU A 61 -12.87 6.72 3.74
CA LEU A 61 -12.24 8.03 3.95
C LEU A 61 -11.03 7.94 4.88
N ASN A 62 -11.07 7.09 5.91
CA ASN A 62 -9.93 6.81 6.80
C ASN A 62 -8.88 5.90 6.15
N LYS A 63 -8.61 6.08 4.85
CA LYS A 63 -7.41 5.54 4.20
C LYS A 63 -6.12 6.16 4.70
N GLU A 64 -6.21 7.22 5.50
CA GLU A 64 -5.21 7.46 6.53
C GLU A 64 -5.52 6.58 7.74
N ILE A 65 -5.35 5.27 7.58
CA ILE A 65 -4.84 4.49 8.70
C ILE A 65 -3.53 5.20 8.98
N ALA A 66 -3.48 6.03 10.03
CA ALA A 66 -2.24 6.58 10.53
C ALA A 66 -1.27 5.40 10.51
N SER A 67 -0.26 5.47 9.64
CA SER A 67 0.64 4.33 9.41
C SER A 67 0.99 3.80 10.78
N THR A 68 0.68 2.55 11.09
CA THR A 68 1.02 1.97 12.39
C THR A 68 2.50 2.23 12.56
N ARG A 69 2.85 3.19 13.43
CA ARG A 69 4.24 3.62 13.58
C ARG A 69 4.97 2.40 14.11
N GLU A 70 5.79 1.81 13.25
CA GLU A 70 6.62 0.70 13.69
C GLU A 70 7.76 1.29 14.53
N PRO A 71 8.04 0.71 15.71
CA PRO A 71 9.18 1.11 16.51
C PRO A 71 10.47 1.02 15.69
N LEU A 72 11.28 2.08 15.68
CA LEU A 72 12.57 2.09 14.99
C LEU A 72 13.53 1.20 15.77
N LYS A 73 13.99 0.11 15.14
CA LYS A 73 15.01 -0.77 15.74
C LYS A 73 16.39 -0.40 15.23
N PHE A 74 17.30 -0.04 16.12
CA PHE A 74 18.71 0.21 15.81
C PHE A 74 19.60 -0.57 16.79
N GLY A 75 20.33 -1.56 16.26
CA GLY A 75 21.09 -2.51 17.09
C GLY A 75 20.17 -3.25 18.06
N SER A 76 20.47 -3.18 19.37
CA SER A 76 19.65 -3.74 20.44
C SER A 76 18.57 -2.79 20.99
N ARG A 77 18.46 -1.56 20.45
CA ARG A 77 17.55 -0.53 20.95
C ARG A 77 16.31 -0.41 20.07
N VAL A 78 15.17 -0.20 20.72
CA VAL A 78 13.86 0.01 20.09
C VAL A 78 13.36 1.38 20.51
N SER A 79 13.30 2.32 19.57
CA SER A 79 12.83 3.69 19.82
C SER A 79 11.43 3.88 19.25
N THR A 80 10.51 4.32 20.10
CA THR A 80 9.10 4.58 19.74
C THR A 80 8.73 6.06 19.82
N ASP A 81 9.58 6.88 20.44
CA ASP A 81 9.36 8.33 20.61
C ASP A 81 10.15 9.14 19.57
N ASP A 82 9.52 10.16 19.01
CA ASP A 82 10.08 11.02 17.95
C ASP A 82 11.31 11.79 18.46
N ARG A 83 11.34 12.10 19.77
CA ARG A 83 12.50 12.73 20.42
C ARG A 83 13.70 11.81 20.46
N ASP A 84 13.49 10.53 20.78
CA ASP A 84 14.56 9.53 20.83
C ASP A 84 15.08 9.20 19.44
N ILE A 85 14.19 9.15 18.45
CA ILE A 85 14.55 8.98 17.04
C ILE A 85 15.39 10.17 16.57
N SER A 86 14.95 11.41 16.82
CA SER A 86 15.69 12.61 16.43
C SER A 86 17.08 12.67 17.09
N ASN A 87 17.18 12.33 18.37
CA ASN A 87 18.46 12.26 19.07
C ASN A 87 19.37 11.16 18.53
N ALA A 88 18.83 10.00 18.15
CA ALA A 88 19.61 8.94 17.51
C ALA A 88 20.22 9.39 16.18
N PHE A 89 19.46 10.11 15.36
CA PHE A 89 19.98 10.71 14.13
C PHE A 89 21.02 11.80 14.38
N ASN A 90 20.85 12.61 15.43
CA ASN A 90 21.81 13.67 15.77
C ASN A 90 23.10 13.14 16.41
N SER A 91 23.04 11.96 17.06
CA SER A 91 24.19 11.34 17.72
C SER A 91 25.15 10.65 16.74
N PHE A 92 24.68 10.34 15.52
CA PHE A 92 25.50 9.77 14.46
C PHE A 92 25.53 10.74 13.26
N PRO A 93 26.54 11.62 13.15
CA PRO A 93 26.76 12.30 11.89
C PRO A 93 27.03 11.22 10.84
N PHE A 94 26.37 11.37 9.69
CA PHE A 94 26.44 10.51 8.51
C PHE A 94 27.91 10.32 8.08
N ILE A 95 28.62 9.37 8.70
CA ILE A 95 29.88 8.89 8.18
C ILE A 95 29.49 7.93 7.06
N LEU A 96 29.43 8.51 5.85
CA LEU A 96 29.83 7.81 4.64
C LEU A 96 31.16 7.12 4.93
N LEU A 97 31.12 5.83 5.18
CA LEU A 97 32.23 4.95 4.86
C LEU A 97 31.65 3.81 4.05
N ASP A 98 31.87 3.96 2.74
CA ASP A 98 32.22 2.86 1.85
C ASP A 98 32.76 1.67 2.64
N ASN A 99 32.12 0.52 2.47
CA ASN A 99 32.85 -0.73 2.47
C ASN A 99 32.45 -1.48 1.20
N ALA A 100 33.46 -1.57 0.34
CA ALA A 100 33.62 -2.45 -0.79
C ALA A 100 33.16 -3.89 -0.51
#